data_AF-A0A7W7MR20-F1
#
_entry.id   AF-A0A7W7MR20-F1
#
_cell.length_a   1.000
_cell.length_b   1.000
_cell.length_c   1.000
_cell.angle_alpha   90.00
_cell.angle_beta   90.00
_cell.angle_gamma   90.00
#
_symmetry.space_group_name_H-M   'P 1'
#
loop_
_entity.id
_entity.type
_entity.pdbx_description
1 polymer ?
#
loop_
_entity_poly.entity_id
_entity_poly.type
_entity_poly.pdbx_seq_one_letter_code
_entity_poly.pdbx_strand_id
1 'polypeptide(L)'
;MNPEDPVWTDRALVALAARPAGADVTVEDVTEEVGVLFADRFGPDDRDYPGTSARPLWHTRVRDAIARLQSSEWITVEPPALTSAGRRAVPAARRRLKAAADVAATTTAAPAPAQEHFVVAGVISTPLRDPEARDRLGLSRHPGGPIAVMIELNLQFGSGVGDAYARLERLWARVNPRGEALVRIAGRYAAGELTMPEIERLVAADAVPIAWPRRSIHHVWPDFPVRAHVDASCVTIKVDAARNSFGAFGRGIVWAVVDSGIDATHPHFAAGGTLDDDSVKDLHRYFPPAGAPTAQGALEDSSGHGTHVAGIIAGSIGEWAKEKAGRQVFATESRFNVENPARPMRVPRTAIDPAAVSGMAPRARLVSLKALDSAGTPENRVHRIIQALAYVREINGDSVEGMRVHGVNLSVGYEFDPQWFACGRSPLCQEVDRLVRSGVVVVVAAGNSGYGSVNATMEAPTKFGLGMTINDPGNSDLAITVGSTHRTAPHTYGVSYFSSKGPTGDGRNKPDLVAPGERITSCAAGANLAAAVGANPPDQTAVYVEDTGTSMAAPHVSGAVAALLSVRREFIGQPERVKTIFVESATDLGRGREFQGAGLVDLMRALQQKI
;
A
#
# COMPACT_ATOMS: atom_id res chain seq x y z
N MET A 1 14.83 36.79 -41.21
CA MET A 1 15.81 35.94 -40.53
C MET A 1 15.19 35.58 -39.19
N ASN A 2 14.89 34.30 -38.96
CA ASN A 2 14.14 33.87 -37.77
C ASN A 2 14.99 34.16 -36.51
N PRO A 3 14.50 34.92 -35.50
CA PRO A 3 15.28 35.26 -34.31
C PRO A 3 15.84 34.05 -33.52
N GLU A 4 15.38 32.83 -33.81
CA GLU A 4 15.86 31.58 -33.20
C GLU A 4 17.13 30.97 -33.85
N ASP A 5 17.50 31.37 -35.07
CA ASP A 5 18.65 30.81 -35.82
C ASP A 5 20.03 30.95 -35.11
N PRO A 6 20.34 32.08 -34.44
CA PRO A 6 21.62 32.24 -33.72
C PRO A 6 21.72 31.35 -32.49
N VAL A 7 20.59 31.04 -31.84
CA VAL A 7 20.55 30.27 -30.59
C VAL A 7 20.95 28.82 -30.83
N TRP A 8 20.48 28.20 -31.90
CA TRP A 8 20.85 26.83 -32.27
C TRP A 8 22.32 26.70 -32.69
N THR A 9 22.85 27.72 -33.35
CA THR A 9 24.28 27.82 -33.70
C THR A 9 25.15 27.89 -32.44
N ASP A 10 24.76 28.71 -31.46
CA ASP A 10 25.45 28.80 -30.18
C ASP A 10 25.33 27.49 -29.36
N ARG A 11 24.17 26.82 -29.36
CA ARG A 11 23.95 25.52 -28.71
C ARG A 11 24.88 24.44 -29.29
N ALA A 12 24.93 24.32 -30.63
CA ALA A 12 25.79 23.35 -31.32
C ALA A 12 27.29 23.63 -31.05
N LEU A 13 27.69 24.90 -31.03
CA LEU A 13 29.06 25.29 -30.75
C LEU A 13 29.49 24.95 -29.30
N VAL A 14 28.61 25.19 -28.32
CA VAL A 14 28.88 24.86 -26.91
C VAL A 14 28.86 23.35 -26.68
N ALA A 15 27.97 22.61 -27.35
CA ALA A 15 27.95 21.16 -27.32
C ALA A 15 29.27 20.56 -27.82
N LEU A 16 29.78 21.01 -28.97
CA LEU A 16 31.09 20.57 -29.48
C LEU A 16 32.25 20.88 -28.53
N ALA A 17 32.17 21.97 -27.77
CA ALA A 17 33.18 22.34 -26.78
C ALA A 17 33.12 21.53 -25.48
N ALA A 18 31.98 20.88 -25.18
CA ALA A 18 31.81 20.05 -24.00
C ALA A 18 32.39 18.63 -24.16
N ARG A 19 32.75 18.25 -25.40
CA ARG A 19 33.27 16.92 -25.72
C ARG A 19 34.80 16.85 -25.60
N PRO A 20 35.37 15.68 -25.26
CA PRO A 20 36.82 15.48 -25.19
C PRO A 20 37.47 15.64 -26.57
N ALA A 21 38.67 16.25 -26.59
CA ALA A 21 39.42 16.50 -27.81
C ALA A 21 39.92 15.19 -28.45
N GLY A 22 39.71 15.02 -29.76
CA GLY A 22 40.24 13.89 -30.55
C GLY A 22 39.32 12.67 -30.68
N ALA A 23 38.05 12.75 -30.24
CA ALA A 23 37.05 11.72 -30.53
C ALA A 23 36.49 11.90 -31.97
N ASP A 24 36.23 10.81 -32.68
CA ASP A 24 35.43 10.83 -33.90
C ASP A 24 33.98 11.21 -33.53
N VAL A 25 33.61 12.47 -33.73
CA VAL A 25 32.29 13.00 -33.37
C VAL A 25 31.37 12.93 -34.58
N THR A 26 30.21 12.30 -34.43
CA THR A 26 29.17 12.32 -35.47
C THR A 26 28.21 13.51 -35.28
N VAL A 27 27.39 13.80 -36.29
CA VAL A 27 26.28 14.77 -36.15
C VAL A 27 25.29 14.33 -35.06
N GLU A 28 25.09 13.02 -34.89
CA GLU A 28 24.21 12.46 -33.86
C GLU A 28 24.77 12.68 -32.45
N ASP A 29 26.09 12.56 -32.30
CA ASP A 29 26.80 12.88 -31.06
C ASP A 29 26.64 14.34 -30.64
N VAL A 30 26.74 15.27 -31.60
CA VAL A 30 26.50 16.70 -31.34
C VAL A 30 25.03 16.93 -30.99
N THR A 31 24.11 16.23 -31.65
CA THR A 31 22.66 16.32 -31.38
C THR A 31 22.32 15.80 -29.98
N GLU A 32 22.90 14.68 -29.55
CA GLU A 32 22.75 14.13 -28.20
C GLU A 32 23.30 15.11 -27.16
N GLU A 33 24.46 15.71 -27.41
CA GLU A 33 25.06 16.70 -26.52
C GLU A 33 24.22 17.99 -26.41
N VAL A 34 23.59 18.43 -27.51
CA VAL A 34 22.63 19.54 -27.47
C VAL A 34 21.41 19.18 -26.63
N GLY A 35 20.92 17.94 -26.73
CA GLY A 35 19.83 17.43 -25.89
C GLY A 35 20.20 17.42 -24.40
N VAL A 36 21.39 16.90 -24.07
CA VAL A 36 21.92 16.86 -22.69
C VAL A 36 22.05 18.26 -22.08
N LEU A 37 22.50 19.25 -22.85
CA LEU A 37 22.81 20.58 -22.30
C LEU A 37 21.61 21.54 -22.30
N PHE A 38 20.67 21.39 -23.23
CA PHE A 38 19.73 22.46 -23.55
C PHE A 38 18.27 22.05 -23.75
N ALA A 39 17.90 20.77 -23.66
CA ALA A 39 16.53 20.34 -23.97
C ALA A 39 15.47 21.01 -23.10
N ASP A 40 15.78 21.33 -21.84
CA ASP A 40 14.91 22.10 -20.93
C ASP A 40 14.57 23.52 -21.44
N ARG A 41 15.24 24.00 -22.48
CA ARG A 41 15.08 25.34 -23.07
C ARG A 41 14.51 25.31 -24.48
N PHE A 42 14.01 24.16 -24.92
CA PHE A 42 13.37 24.01 -26.23
C PHE A 42 11.95 24.56 -26.16
N GLY A 43 11.55 25.30 -27.20
CA GLY A 43 10.21 25.83 -27.35
C GLY A 43 9.17 24.73 -27.66
N PRO A 44 7.87 25.10 -27.65
CA PRO A 44 6.74 24.20 -27.94
C PRO A 44 6.95 23.36 -29.22
N ASP A 45 7.25 24.05 -30.32
CA ASP A 45 7.29 23.46 -31.68
C ASP A 45 8.60 22.72 -31.98
N ASP A 46 9.62 22.87 -31.13
CA ASP A 46 10.94 22.26 -31.35
C ASP A 46 10.87 20.74 -31.40
N ARG A 47 9.89 20.16 -30.70
CA ARG A 47 9.72 18.71 -30.55
C ARG A 47 8.75 18.12 -31.57
N ASP A 48 8.16 18.94 -32.43
CA ASP A 48 7.19 18.51 -33.42
C ASP A 48 7.85 17.84 -34.62
N TYR A 49 7.09 16.95 -35.27
CA TYR A 49 7.51 16.27 -36.50
C TYR A 49 6.81 16.95 -37.68
N PRO A 50 7.49 17.84 -38.41
CA PRO A 50 6.90 18.51 -39.55
C PRO A 50 6.65 17.49 -40.68
N GLY A 51 5.37 17.29 -41.03
CA GLY A 51 4.95 16.50 -42.18
C GLY A 51 5.38 15.03 -42.12
N THR A 52 6.09 14.56 -43.16
CA THR A 52 6.59 13.17 -43.30
C THR A 52 8.00 12.96 -42.73
N SER A 53 8.54 13.93 -41.98
CA SER A 53 9.87 13.81 -41.39
C SER A 53 9.90 12.72 -40.32
N ALA A 54 10.91 11.84 -40.36
CA ALA A 54 11.20 10.88 -39.29
C ALA A 54 11.94 11.52 -38.10
N ARG A 55 12.20 12.84 -38.13
CA ARG A 55 12.98 13.59 -37.15
C ARG A 55 12.19 14.79 -36.62
N PRO A 56 12.31 15.10 -35.32
CA PRO A 56 11.72 16.30 -34.74
C PRO A 56 12.46 17.56 -35.20
N LEU A 57 11.78 18.71 -35.16
CA LEU A 57 12.28 19.98 -35.69
C LEU A 57 13.65 20.38 -35.12
N TRP A 58 13.90 20.13 -33.84
CA TRP A 58 15.17 20.45 -33.20
C TRP A 58 16.36 19.64 -33.75
N HIS A 59 16.16 18.39 -34.20
CA HIS A 59 17.23 17.64 -34.88
C HIS A 59 17.62 18.33 -36.19
N THR A 60 16.63 18.84 -36.92
CA THR A 60 16.85 19.58 -38.17
C THR A 60 17.57 20.89 -37.89
N ARG A 61 17.15 21.64 -36.86
CA ARG A 61 17.78 22.90 -36.45
C ARG A 61 19.24 22.72 -36.01
N VAL A 62 19.57 21.63 -35.31
CA VAL A 62 20.97 21.31 -34.96
C VAL A 62 21.80 20.99 -36.20
N ARG A 63 21.24 20.24 -37.16
CA ARG A 63 21.93 19.95 -38.43
C ARG A 63 22.20 21.21 -39.25
N ASP A 64 21.20 22.08 -39.36
CA ASP A 64 21.35 23.36 -40.04
C ASP A 64 22.38 24.26 -39.33
N ALA A 65 22.42 24.23 -38.00
CA ALA A 65 23.42 24.93 -37.21
C ALA A 65 24.85 24.39 -37.46
N ILE A 66 25.02 23.06 -37.53
CA ILE A 66 26.29 22.42 -37.87
C ILE A 66 26.75 22.84 -39.28
N ALA A 67 25.85 22.80 -40.27
CA ALA A 67 26.16 23.23 -41.63
C ALA A 67 26.59 24.70 -41.69
N ARG A 68 25.95 25.59 -40.92
CA ARG A 68 26.36 27.00 -40.80
C ARG A 68 27.73 27.16 -40.16
N LEU A 69 28.02 26.42 -39.09
CA LEU A 69 29.34 26.44 -38.44
C LEU A 69 30.46 25.95 -39.38
N GLN A 70 30.17 24.97 -40.24
CA GLN A 70 31.09 24.50 -41.28
C GLN A 70 31.32 25.57 -42.35
N SER A 71 30.25 26.20 -42.85
CA SER A 71 30.34 27.28 -43.83
C SER A 71 31.11 28.51 -43.32
N SER A 72 31.13 28.71 -41.99
CA SER A 72 31.85 29.79 -41.33
C SER A 72 33.27 29.40 -40.88
N GLU A 73 33.74 28.18 -41.22
CA GLU A 73 35.05 27.62 -40.83
C GLU A 73 35.30 27.56 -39.31
N TRP A 74 34.23 27.56 -38.50
CA TRP A 74 34.34 27.42 -37.06
C TRP A 74 34.49 25.96 -36.64
N ILE A 75 34.05 25.03 -37.50
CA ILE A 75 34.22 23.58 -37.33
C ILE A 75 34.66 22.91 -38.64
N THR A 76 35.35 21.78 -38.55
CA THR A 76 35.71 20.94 -39.70
C THR A 76 34.50 20.23 -40.31
N VAL A 77 34.62 19.81 -41.58
CA VAL A 77 33.52 19.18 -42.32
C VAL A 77 33.24 17.76 -41.82
N GLU A 78 34.27 16.91 -41.73
CA GLU A 78 34.12 15.54 -41.23
C GLU A 78 35.46 14.99 -40.71
N PRO A 79 35.56 14.55 -39.44
CA PRO A 79 34.54 14.69 -38.39
C PRO A 79 34.38 16.17 -37.95
N PRO A 80 33.19 16.61 -37.53
CA PRO A 80 32.97 17.93 -36.96
C PRO A 80 33.79 18.16 -35.68
N ALA A 81 34.81 19.02 -35.78
CA ALA A 81 35.70 19.40 -34.68
C ALA A 81 35.96 20.91 -34.69
N LEU A 82 36.12 21.51 -33.50
CA LEU A 82 36.34 22.95 -33.36
C LEU A 82 37.67 23.40 -33.97
N THR A 83 37.62 24.39 -34.87
CA THR A 83 38.82 25.09 -35.33
C THR A 83 39.31 26.08 -34.27
N SER A 84 40.49 26.67 -34.47
CA SER A 84 41.03 27.73 -33.62
C SER A 84 40.07 28.92 -33.49
N ALA A 85 39.35 29.24 -34.57
CA ALA A 85 38.35 30.30 -34.61
C ALA A 85 37.10 29.91 -33.79
N GLY A 86 36.59 28.69 -33.98
CA GLY A 86 35.47 28.15 -33.21
C GLY A 86 35.73 28.13 -31.71
N ARG A 87 36.91 27.66 -31.28
CA ARG A 87 37.32 27.67 -29.86
C ARG A 87 37.29 29.06 -29.22
N ARG A 88 37.71 30.10 -29.95
CA ARG A 88 37.67 31.49 -29.45
C ARG A 88 36.24 32.05 -29.35
N ALA A 89 35.30 31.53 -30.13
CA ALA A 89 33.90 31.96 -30.13
C ALA A 89 33.07 31.33 -28.99
N VAL A 90 33.48 30.18 -28.44
CA VAL A 90 32.75 29.44 -27.38
C VAL A 90 32.42 30.30 -26.14
N PRO A 91 33.35 31.09 -25.56
CA PRO A 91 33.03 31.90 -24.38
C PRO A 91 31.96 32.95 -24.66
N ALA A 92 31.96 33.54 -25.87
CA ALA A 92 30.94 34.49 -26.30
C ALA A 92 29.58 33.81 -26.50
N ALA A 93 29.55 32.61 -27.10
CA ALA A 93 28.33 31.81 -27.24
C ALA A 93 27.74 31.45 -25.87
N ARG A 94 28.56 31.01 -24.90
CA ARG A 94 28.12 30.74 -23.52
C ARG A 94 27.47 31.96 -22.86
N ARG A 95 28.06 33.16 -23.04
CA ARG A 95 27.49 34.41 -22.51
C ARG A 95 26.14 34.75 -23.15
N ARG A 96 26.01 34.60 -24.47
CA ARG A 96 24.74 34.84 -25.18
C ARG A 96 23.64 33.86 -24.75
N LEU A 97 23.96 32.57 -24.64
CA LEU A 97 23.03 31.55 -24.16
C LEU A 97 22.60 31.78 -22.71
N LYS A 98 23.51 32.27 -21.85
CA LYS A 98 23.18 32.66 -20.47
C LYS A 98 22.27 33.88 -20.44
N ALA A 99 22.60 34.93 -21.18
CA ALA A 99 21.77 36.14 -21.27
C ALA A 99 20.36 35.85 -21.83
N ALA A 100 20.26 34.97 -22.84
CA ALA A 100 18.97 34.54 -23.38
C ALA A 100 18.13 33.77 -22.34
N ALA A 101 18.76 32.95 -21.50
CA ALA A 101 18.09 32.25 -20.41
C ALA A 101 17.63 33.21 -19.30
N ASP A 102 18.44 34.20 -18.93
CA ASP A 102 18.12 35.18 -17.89
C ASP A 102 16.93 36.08 -18.32
N VAL A 103 16.86 36.46 -19.60
CA VAL A 103 15.72 37.22 -20.17
C VAL A 103 14.43 36.39 -20.16
N ALA A 104 14.52 35.10 -20.51
CA ALA A 104 13.37 34.19 -20.43
C ALA A 104 12.85 34.00 -19.00
N ALA A 105 13.75 33.96 -18.00
CA ALA A 105 13.39 33.82 -16.59
C ALA A 105 12.73 35.08 -15.98
N THR A 106 13.03 36.27 -16.52
CA THR A 106 12.51 37.56 -15.98
C THR A 106 11.14 37.92 -16.57
N THR A 107 10.75 37.30 -17.69
CA THR A 107 9.47 37.55 -18.36
C THR A 107 8.40 36.64 -17.76
N THR A 108 7.85 36.99 -16.60
CA THR A 108 6.68 36.30 -16.00
C THR A 108 5.41 36.66 -16.77
N ALA A 109 5.27 36.14 -17.99
CA ALA A 109 3.97 36.03 -18.65
C ALA A 109 3.16 34.91 -17.99
N ALA A 110 1.85 35.12 -17.83
CA ALA A 110 0.90 34.13 -17.34
C ALA A 110 1.13 32.75 -18.00
N PRO A 111 0.97 31.63 -17.27
CA PRO A 111 1.24 30.31 -17.81
C PRO A 111 0.35 30.09 -19.04
N ALA A 112 0.97 30.04 -20.22
CA ALA A 112 0.32 29.52 -21.40
C ALA A 112 -0.13 28.07 -21.12
N PRO A 113 -1.30 27.63 -21.63
CA PRO A 113 -1.73 26.26 -21.43
C PRO A 113 -0.62 25.32 -21.90
N ALA A 114 -0.28 24.33 -21.06
CA ALA A 114 0.77 23.36 -21.34
C ALA A 114 0.43 22.59 -22.63
N GLN A 115 1.00 23.00 -23.76
CA GLN A 115 0.80 22.33 -25.03
C GLN A 115 1.61 21.03 -25.06
N GLU A 116 0.97 19.95 -25.52
CA GLU A 116 1.45 18.58 -25.40
C GLU A 116 2.59 18.27 -26.38
N HIS A 117 3.83 18.31 -25.89
CA HIS A 117 4.94 17.69 -26.60
C HIS A 117 4.77 16.17 -26.67
N PHE A 118 4.39 15.63 -27.84
CA PHE A 118 4.02 14.22 -28.04
C PHE A 118 5.12 13.20 -27.69
N VAL A 119 6.40 13.49 -27.98
CA VAL A 119 7.51 12.56 -27.64
C VAL A 119 7.75 12.48 -26.14
N VAL A 120 7.66 13.62 -25.45
CA VAL A 120 7.81 13.71 -24.01
C VAL A 120 6.56 13.18 -23.30
N ALA A 121 5.39 13.24 -23.94
CA ALA A 121 4.11 12.80 -23.37
C ALA A 121 4.02 11.28 -23.28
N GLY A 122 4.59 10.57 -24.25
CA GLY A 122 4.63 9.11 -24.24
C GLY A 122 5.70 8.51 -23.31
N VAL A 123 6.70 9.29 -22.88
CA VAL A 123 7.83 8.78 -22.08
C VAL A 123 7.81 9.32 -20.64
N ILE A 124 7.55 10.61 -20.43
CA ILE A 124 7.36 11.19 -19.09
C ILE A 124 5.89 11.09 -18.72
N SER A 125 5.60 10.34 -17.66
CA SER A 125 4.23 10.21 -17.16
C SER A 125 3.61 11.55 -16.77
N THR A 126 2.31 11.70 -17.01
CA THR A 126 1.52 12.93 -16.76
C THR A 126 1.71 13.54 -15.36
N PRO A 127 1.78 12.74 -14.26
CA PRO A 127 1.97 13.29 -12.91
C PRO A 127 3.29 14.03 -12.70
N LEU A 128 4.33 13.76 -13.50
CA LEU A 128 5.59 14.49 -13.46
C LEU A 128 5.53 15.81 -14.25
N ARG A 129 4.73 15.87 -15.31
CA ARG A 129 4.66 17.04 -16.20
C ARG A 129 3.83 18.16 -15.62
N ASP A 130 2.68 17.82 -15.03
CA ASP A 130 1.74 18.79 -14.47
C ASP A 130 2.27 19.34 -13.13
N PRO A 131 2.61 20.66 -13.04
CA PRO A 131 3.05 21.28 -11.79
C PRO A 131 2.02 21.14 -10.66
N GLU A 132 0.72 21.27 -10.96
CA GLU A 132 -0.35 21.14 -9.96
C GLU A 132 -0.48 19.69 -9.49
N ALA A 133 -0.34 18.71 -10.39
CA ALA A 133 -0.31 17.30 -10.00
C ALA A 133 0.93 16.97 -9.16
N ARG A 134 2.11 17.51 -9.47
CA ARG A 134 3.33 17.31 -8.68
C ARG A 134 3.20 17.83 -7.27
N ASP A 135 2.65 19.04 -7.12
CA ASP A 135 2.43 19.67 -5.82
C ASP A 135 1.35 18.91 -5.03
N ARG A 136 0.23 18.56 -5.67
CA ARG A 136 -0.84 17.76 -5.06
C ARG A 136 -0.35 16.39 -4.57
N LEU A 137 0.52 15.74 -5.33
CA LEU A 137 1.07 14.40 -5.03
C LEU A 137 2.32 14.46 -4.13
N GLY A 138 2.85 15.65 -3.84
CA GLY A 138 4.02 15.84 -2.97
C GLY A 138 5.29 15.20 -3.53
N LEU A 139 5.48 15.27 -4.85
CA LEU A 139 6.61 14.61 -5.55
C LEU A 139 7.94 15.38 -5.41
N SER A 140 7.91 16.66 -5.04
CA SER A 140 9.09 17.50 -4.81
C SER A 140 9.02 18.24 -3.47
N ARG A 141 10.17 18.41 -2.78
CA ARG A 141 10.25 19.11 -1.48
C ARG A 141 9.98 20.61 -1.55
N HIS A 142 10.19 21.21 -2.72
CA HIS A 142 9.94 22.61 -3.02
C HIS A 142 9.73 22.77 -4.53
N PRO A 143 9.04 23.83 -5.00
CA PRO A 143 8.82 24.06 -6.42
C PRO A 143 10.14 24.10 -7.20
N GLY A 144 10.26 23.24 -8.22
CA GLY A 144 11.46 23.13 -9.05
C GLY A 144 12.62 22.31 -8.45
N GLY A 145 12.45 21.74 -7.25
CA GLY A 145 13.44 20.87 -6.62
C GLY A 145 13.51 19.46 -7.23
N PRO A 146 14.47 18.62 -6.77
CA PRO A 146 14.58 17.23 -7.22
C PRO A 146 13.31 16.42 -6.92
N ILE A 147 12.98 15.51 -7.84
CA ILE A 147 11.86 14.58 -7.79
C ILE A 147 12.42 13.17 -7.82
N ALA A 148 11.96 12.30 -6.92
CA ALA A 148 12.28 10.89 -6.99
C ALA A 148 11.58 10.26 -8.21
N VAL A 149 12.36 9.60 -9.07
CA VAL A 149 11.89 9.00 -10.32
C VAL A 149 12.31 7.55 -10.46
N MET A 150 11.46 6.77 -11.10
CA MET A 150 11.71 5.38 -11.50
C MET A 150 11.73 5.29 -13.03
N ILE A 151 12.81 4.80 -13.60
CA ILE A 151 13.04 4.64 -15.03
C ILE A 151 12.82 3.18 -15.42
N GLU A 152 11.93 2.96 -16.37
CA GLU A 152 11.71 1.67 -17.01
C GLU A 152 12.57 1.56 -18.27
N LEU A 153 13.36 0.48 -18.37
CA LEU A 153 14.23 0.23 -19.52
C LEU A 153 13.47 -0.36 -20.70
N ASN A 154 13.88 0.00 -21.91
CA ASN A 154 13.39 -0.61 -23.14
C ASN A 154 13.89 -2.05 -23.29
N LEU A 155 12.99 -3.03 -23.16
CA LEU A 155 13.32 -4.45 -23.30
C LEU A 155 13.65 -4.87 -24.73
N GLN A 156 13.31 -4.04 -25.72
CA GLN A 156 13.62 -4.26 -27.15
C GLN A 156 14.93 -3.57 -27.57
N PHE A 157 15.75 -3.12 -26.61
CA PHE A 157 17.06 -2.56 -26.91
C PHE A 157 17.91 -3.60 -27.65
N GLY A 158 18.43 -3.25 -28.81
CA GLY A 158 18.96 -4.21 -29.80
C GLY A 158 20.14 -5.05 -29.31
N SER A 159 20.89 -4.59 -28.31
CA SER A 159 22.00 -5.32 -27.69
C SER A 159 21.69 -5.84 -26.28
N GLY A 160 20.43 -5.74 -25.83
CA GLY A 160 19.94 -6.28 -24.58
C GLY A 160 19.86 -5.27 -23.43
N VAL A 161 19.24 -5.70 -22.32
CA VAL A 161 18.87 -4.83 -21.20
C VAL A 161 20.08 -4.33 -20.39
N GLY A 162 21.17 -5.11 -20.35
CA GLY A 162 22.43 -4.69 -19.70
C GLY A 162 23.05 -3.47 -20.38
N ASP A 163 23.08 -3.46 -21.71
CA ASP A 163 23.58 -2.32 -22.49
C ASP A 163 22.63 -1.13 -22.46
N ALA A 164 21.32 -1.37 -22.38
CA ALA A 164 20.33 -0.32 -22.15
C ALA A 164 20.61 0.39 -20.81
N TYR A 165 20.90 -0.38 -19.75
CA TYR A 165 21.28 0.19 -18.45
C TYR A 165 22.60 0.97 -18.53
N ALA A 166 23.63 0.42 -19.19
CA ALA A 166 24.90 1.11 -19.35
C ALA A 166 24.76 2.43 -20.15
N ARG A 167 23.87 2.47 -21.15
CA ARG A 167 23.52 3.71 -21.87
C ARG A 167 22.82 4.71 -20.94
N LEU A 168 21.82 4.25 -20.19
CA LEU A 168 21.10 5.08 -19.25
C LEU A 168 22.04 5.69 -18.20
N GLU A 169 22.94 4.89 -17.62
CA GLU A 169 23.92 5.34 -16.62
C GLU A 169 24.85 6.43 -17.16
N ARG A 170 25.33 6.30 -18.40
CA ARG A 170 26.14 7.34 -19.06
C ARG A 170 25.39 8.64 -19.27
N LEU A 171 24.13 8.56 -19.70
CA LEU A 171 23.30 9.76 -19.90
C LEU A 171 22.93 10.40 -18.56
N TRP A 172 22.57 9.59 -17.57
CA TRP A 172 22.26 10.01 -16.20
C TRP A 172 23.41 10.84 -15.59
N ALA A 173 24.64 10.34 -15.66
CA ALA A 173 25.81 11.03 -15.13
C ALA A 173 26.06 12.40 -15.81
N ARG A 174 25.61 12.58 -17.06
CA ARG A 174 25.79 13.82 -17.81
C ARG A 174 24.69 14.86 -17.54
N VAL A 175 23.46 14.41 -17.29
CA VAL A 175 22.33 15.30 -17.00
C VAL A 175 22.22 15.64 -15.52
N ASN A 176 22.79 14.82 -14.63
CA ASN A 176 22.75 15.01 -13.18
C ASN A 176 24.09 15.52 -12.62
N PRO A 177 24.32 16.85 -12.59
CA PRO A 177 25.57 17.44 -12.08
C PRO A 177 25.75 17.25 -10.57
N ARG A 178 24.71 16.80 -9.85
CA ARG A 178 24.78 16.53 -8.40
C ARG A 178 25.54 15.25 -8.08
N GLY A 179 25.76 14.37 -9.07
CA GLY A 179 26.53 13.14 -8.90
C GLY A 179 25.82 12.05 -8.09
N GLU A 180 24.50 12.13 -7.95
CA GLU A 180 23.70 11.10 -7.27
C GLU A 180 23.65 9.83 -8.12
N ALA A 181 23.95 8.69 -7.49
CA ALA A 181 24.05 7.41 -8.16
C ALA A 181 22.68 6.90 -8.62
N LEU A 182 22.62 6.38 -9.84
CA LEU A 182 21.47 5.63 -10.35
C LEU A 182 21.42 4.27 -9.63
N VAL A 183 20.30 3.97 -8.99
CA VAL A 183 20.09 2.73 -8.25
C VAL A 183 19.41 1.71 -9.14
N ARG A 184 20.03 0.55 -9.35
CA ARG A 184 19.39 -0.58 -10.02
C ARG A 184 18.44 -1.28 -9.07
N ILE A 185 17.15 -1.29 -9.37
CA ILE A 185 16.13 -1.94 -8.52
C ILE A 185 15.92 -3.40 -8.94
N ALA A 186 15.71 -3.62 -10.24
CA ALA A 186 15.40 -4.92 -10.82
C ALA A 186 15.89 -4.98 -12.27
N GLY A 187 15.76 -6.14 -12.92
CA GLY A 187 16.25 -6.36 -14.28
C GLY A 187 15.84 -5.29 -15.30
N ARG A 188 14.67 -4.66 -15.13
CA ARG A 188 14.10 -3.64 -16.04
C ARG A 188 13.93 -2.24 -15.45
N TYR A 189 14.34 -2.01 -14.20
CA TYR A 189 14.05 -0.77 -13.47
C TYR A 189 15.29 -0.15 -12.81
N ALA A 190 15.36 1.17 -12.88
CA ALA A 190 16.32 1.99 -12.17
C ALA A 190 15.62 3.14 -11.44
N ALA A 191 16.21 3.69 -10.38
CA ALA A 191 15.67 4.84 -9.67
C ALA A 191 16.75 5.85 -9.25
N GLY A 192 16.32 7.09 -9.02
CA GLY A 192 17.15 8.17 -8.50
C GLY A 192 16.36 9.48 -8.46
N GLU A 193 17.00 10.60 -8.10
CA GLU A 193 16.33 11.91 -8.05
C GLU A 193 16.78 12.82 -9.19
N LEU A 194 15.83 13.39 -9.93
CA LEU A 194 16.07 14.37 -10.99
C LEU A 194 15.10 15.55 -10.87
N THR A 195 15.56 16.74 -11.22
CA THR A 195 14.67 17.89 -11.47
C THR A 195 13.99 17.73 -12.83
N MET A 196 12.83 18.39 -13.05
CA MET A 196 12.16 18.33 -14.36
C MET A 196 13.06 18.72 -15.55
N PRO A 197 13.88 19.80 -15.47
CA PRO A 197 14.86 20.10 -16.51
C PRO A 197 15.84 18.96 -16.81
N GLU A 198 16.28 18.23 -15.78
CA GLU A 198 17.18 17.08 -15.94
C GLU A 198 16.47 15.87 -16.58
N ILE A 199 15.20 15.62 -16.23
CA ILE A 199 14.38 14.58 -16.86
C ILE A 199 14.16 14.87 -18.35
N GLU A 200 13.88 16.13 -18.71
CA GLU A 200 13.69 16.53 -20.11
C GLU A 200 14.98 16.38 -20.94
N ARG A 201 16.13 16.76 -20.38
CA ARG A 201 17.45 16.53 -20.99
C ARG A 201 17.74 15.05 -21.17
N LEU A 202 17.42 14.22 -20.18
CA LEU A 202 17.62 12.78 -20.24
C LEU A 202 16.81 12.14 -21.38
N VAL A 203 15.50 12.41 -21.41
CA VAL A 203 14.59 11.84 -22.40
C VAL A 203 14.91 12.34 -23.82
N ALA A 204 15.25 13.62 -23.97
CA ALA A 204 15.62 14.18 -25.27
C ALA A 204 16.93 13.59 -25.81
N ALA A 205 17.94 13.42 -24.95
CA ALA A 205 19.20 12.78 -25.32
C ALA A 205 19.03 11.30 -25.68
N ASP A 206 18.22 10.55 -24.91
CA ASP A 206 17.95 9.14 -25.23
C ASP A 206 17.13 8.96 -26.52
N ALA A 207 16.32 9.95 -26.90
CA ALA A 207 15.49 9.91 -28.11
C ALA A 207 16.23 10.22 -29.42
N VAL A 208 17.51 10.67 -29.36
CA VAL A 208 18.29 11.05 -30.56
C VAL A 208 18.41 9.92 -31.58
N PRO A 209 18.69 8.66 -31.19
CA PRO A 209 18.46 7.52 -32.06
C PRO A 209 16.97 7.44 -32.43
N ILE A 210 16.67 7.68 -33.71
CA ILE A 210 15.30 7.64 -34.24
C ILE A 210 14.71 6.23 -34.09
N ALA A 211 15.54 5.21 -34.29
CA ALA A 211 15.15 3.82 -34.21
C ALA A 211 14.90 3.40 -32.74
N TRP A 212 13.69 2.88 -32.49
CA TRP A 212 13.27 2.42 -31.17
C TRP A 212 14.24 1.44 -30.49
N PRO A 213 14.83 0.43 -31.17
CA PRO A 213 15.78 -0.50 -30.54
C PRO A 213 17.10 0.14 -30.07
N ARG A 214 17.32 1.43 -30.31
CA ARG A 214 18.52 2.17 -29.86
C ARG A 214 18.23 3.14 -28.71
N ARG A 215 16.98 3.19 -28.22
CA ARG A 215 16.55 4.02 -27.08
C ARG A 215 16.51 3.18 -25.82
N SER A 216 17.19 3.62 -24.77
CA SER A 216 17.29 2.89 -23.51
C SER A 216 16.08 3.05 -22.61
N ILE A 217 15.33 4.15 -22.74
CA ILE A 217 14.21 4.50 -21.86
C ILE A 217 12.89 4.12 -22.51
N HIS A 218 12.07 3.36 -21.76
CA HIS A 218 10.67 3.10 -22.09
C HIS A 218 9.77 4.20 -21.50
N HIS A 219 9.80 4.34 -20.18
CA HIS A 219 8.99 5.31 -19.43
C HIS A 219 9.74 5.86 -18.21
N VAL A 220 9.41 7.09 -17.82
CA VAL A 220 9.83 7.73 -16.57
C VAL A 220 8.60 7.95 -15.69
N TRP A 221 8.61 7.26 -14.55
CA TRP A 221 7.57 7.27 -13.53
C TRP A 221 8.02 8.13 -12.35
N PRO A 222 7.10 8.80 -11.63
CA PRO A 222 7.42 9.27 -10.29
C PRO A 222 7.64 8.06 -9.38
N ASP A 223 8.69 8.12 -8.57
CA ASP A 223 8.84 7.22 -7.43
C ASP A 223 7.98 7.77 -6.29
N PHE A 224 6.74 7.28 -6.22
CA PHE A 224 5.74 7.85 -5.33
C PHE A 224 6.17 7.73 -3.87
N PRO A 225 6.12 8.82 -3.09
CA PRO A 225 6.29 8.72 -1.65
C PRO A 225 5.17 7.84 -1.09
N VAL A 226 5.53 6.66 -0.60
CA VAL A 226 4.59 5.77 0.06
C VAL A 226 4.28 6.38 1.42
N ARG A 227 3.08 6.97 1.55
CA ARG A 227 2.59 7.47 2.83
C ARG A 227 2.05 6.31 3.64
N ALA A 228 2.44 6.27 4.91
CA ALA A 228 1.84 5.37 5.85
C ALA A 228 0.45 5.94 6.21
N HIS A 229 -0.62 5.25 5.83
CA HIS A 229 -1.99 5.55 6.25
C HIS A 229 -2.29 4.77 7.54
N VAL A 230 -2.61 5.45 8.65
CA VAL A 230 -2.73 4.84 10.00
C VAL A 230 -4.15 4.28 10.25
N ASP A 231 -5.10 4.65 9.39
CA ASP A 231 -6.55 4.52 9.54
C ASP A 231 -7.24 4.02 8.26
N ALA A 232 -6.47 3.76 7.19
CA ALA A 232 -7.00 3.45 5.86
C ALA A 232 -7.95 2.27 5.83
N SER A 233 -7.83 1.31 6.76
CA SER A 233 -8.73 0.16 6.74
C SER A 233 -10.17 0.54 7.13
N CYS A 234 -10.38 1.55 7.99
CA CYS A 234 -11.72 2.11 8.27
C CYS A 234 -12.34 2.72 7.00
N VAL A 235 -11.54 3.49 6.25
CA VAL A 235 -11.96 4.16 5.00
C VAL A 235 -12.23 3.12 3.90
N THR A 236 -11.37 2.11 3.77
CA THR A 236 -11.48 1.06 2.74
C THR A 236 -12.81 0.33 2.81
N ILE A 237 -13.34 0.10 4.02
CA ILE A 237 -14.64 -0.56 4.23
C ILE A 237 -15.78 0.44 4.50
N LYS A 238 -15.52 1.75 4.30
CA LYS A 238 -16.43 2.90 4.46
C LYS A 238 -17.10 3.00 5.82
N VAL A 239 -16.39 2.62 6.89
CA VAL A 239 -16.89 2.72 8.26
C VAL A 239 -16.95 4.18 8.73
N ASP A 240 -16.00 5.02 8.31
CA ASP A 240 -16.00 6.45 8.57
C ASP A 240 -17.25 7.13 8.00
N ALA A 241 -17.59 6.84 6.74
CA ALA A 241 -18.81 7.34 6.10
C ALA A 241 -20.06 6.84 6.82
N ALA A 242 -20.09 5.57 7.25
CA ALA A 242 -21.22 4.98 7.98
C ALA A 242 -21.44 5.63 9.35
N ARG A 243 -20.36 5.91 10.09
CA ARG A 243 -20.42 6.64 11.37
C ARG A 243 -20.95 8.04 11.18
N ASN A 244 -20.44 8.77 10.20
CA ASN A 244 -20.82 10.15 9.94
C ASN A 244 -22.26 10.28 9.41
N SER A 245 -22.71 9.31 8.61
CA SER A 245 -24.03 9.36 7.96
C SER A 245 -25.16 8.75 8.79
N PHE A 246 -24.88 7.65 9.50
CA PHE A 246 -25.91 6.85 10.19
C PHE A 246 -25.71 6.76 11.71
N GLY A 247 -24.63 7.32 12.26
CA GLY A 247 -24.30 7.15 13.67
C GLY A 247 -23.92 5.70 14.04
N ALA A 248 -23.41 4.94 13.07
CA ALA A 248 -23.06 3.52 13.21
C ALA A 248 -21.78 3.31 14.06
N PHE A 249 -21.87 3.58 15.36
CA PHE A 249 -20.73 3.51 16.28
C PHE A 249 -20.68 2.21 17.10
N GLY A 250 -21.68 1.33 17.02
CA GLY A 250 -21.72 0.09 17.82
C GLY A 250 -22.44 0.20 19.17
N ARG A 251 -23.10 1.34 19.46
CA ARG A 251 -23.68 1.59 20.79
C ARG A 251 -24.75 0.56 21.17
N GLY A 252 -24.57 -0.07 22.33
CA GLY A 252 -25.49 -1.08 22.87
C GLY A 252 -25.31 -2.47 22.24
N ILE A 253 -24.27 -2.67 21.44
CA ILE A 253 -23.90 -3.97 20.90
C ILE A 253 -22.70 -4.50 21.68
N VAL A 254 -22.78 -5.78 22.05
CA VAL A 254 -21.75 -6.51 22.79
C VAL A 254 -21.15 -7.56 21.87
N TRP A 255 -19.82 -7.57 21.77
CA TRP A 255 -19.06 -8.47 20.90
C TRP A 255 -18.01 -9.24 21.69
N ALA A 256 -18.03 -10.56 21.64
CA ALA A 256 -17.02 -11.38 22.31
C ALA A 256 -15.80 -11.61 21.40
N VAL A 257 -14.61 -11.60 22.01
CA VAL A 257 -13.33 -11.89 21.34
C VAL A 257 -12.77 -13.15 21.96
N VAL A 258 -12.79 -14.26 21.20
CA VAL A 258 -12.22 -15.54 21.63
C VAL A 258 -10.79 -15.63 21.11
N ASP A 259 -9.83 -15.29 21.96
CA ASP A 259 -8.42 -15.08 21.56
C ASP A 259 -7.45 -15.22 22.76
N SER A 260 -6.28 -14.58 22.73
CA SER A 260 -5.24 -14.59 23.78
C SER A 260 -5.54 -13.70 24.99
N GLY A 261 -6.70 -13.06 25.04
CA GLY A 261 -7.08 -12.07 26.04
C GLY A 261 -7.06 -10.65 25.49
N ILE A 262 -7.49 -9.68 26.29
CA ILE A 262 -7.49 -8.26 25.94
C ILE A 262 -6.83 -7.51 27.08
N ASP A 263 -5.73 -6.80 26.84
CA ASP A 263 -5.13 -5.93 27.85
C ASP A 263 -6.03 -4.73 28.14
N ALA A 264 -6.74 -4.77 29.28
CA ALA A 264 -7.64 -3.70 29.69
C ALA A 264 -6.91 -2.40 30.09
N THR A 265 -5.59 -2.47 30.34
CA THR A 265 -4.80 -1.28 30.68
C THR A 265 -4.44 -0.44 29.45
N HIS A 266 -4.61 -1.00 28.25
CA HIS A 266 -4.28 -0.30 27.02
C HIS A 266 -5.18 0.94 26.83
N PRO A 267 -4.61 2.15 26.64
CA PRO A 267 -5.35 3.41 26.53
C PRO A 267 -6.51 3.44 25.53
N HIS A 268 -6.46 2.60 24.49
CA HIS A 268 -7.51 2.50 23.47
C HIS A 268 -8.88 2.05 24.02
N PHE A 269 -8.87 1.31 25.13
CA PHE A 269 -10.09 0.80 25.77
C PHE A 269 -10.50 1.59 27.02
N ALA A 270 -9.70 2.57 27.43
CA ALA A 270 -9.93 3.36 28.64
C ALA A 270 -11.16 4.25 28.55
N ALA A 271 -11.55 4.64 27.33
CA ALA A 271 -12.68 5.51 27.08
C ALA A 271 -13.96 4.72 26.78
N GLY A 272 -15.08 5.31 27.18
CA GLY A 272 -16.39 4.92 26.71
C GLY A 272 -16.97 3.64 27.31
N GLY A 273 -16.32 2.95 28.24
CA GLY A 273 -16.86 1.73 28.86
C GLY A 273 -16.63 0.46 28.03
N THR A 274 -15.54 0.36 27.27
CA THR A 274 -15.39 -0.71 26.26
C THR A 274 -15.30 -2.11 26.90
N LEU A 275 -14.69 -2.22 28.09
CA LEU A 275 -14.48 -3.47 28.82
C LEU A 275 -15.09 -3.47 30.23
N ASP A 276 -15.35 -2.30 30.80
CA ASP A 276 -15.72 -2.13 32.22
C ASP A 276 -17.20 -1.72 32.43
N ASP A 277 -17.97 -1.62 31.36
CA ASP A 277 -19.41 -1.34 31.41
C ASP A 277 -20.17 -2.46 32.14
N ASP A 278 -21.21 -2.09 32.89
CA ASP A 278 -22.02 -3.01 33.70
C ASP A 278 -22.62 -4.16 32.88
N SER A 279 -22.81 -3.97 31.57
CA SER A 279 -23.32 -5.00 30.66
C SER A 279 -22.32 -6.14 30.37
N VAL A 280 -21.01 -5.89 30.53
CA VAL A 280 -19.94 -6.83 30.12
C VAL A 280 -18.93 -7.18 31.19
N LYS A 281 -18.76 -6.36 32.23
CA LYS A 281 -17.70 -6.55 33.25
C LYS A 281 -17.76 -7.91 33.96
N ASP A 282 -18.95 -8.50 34.10
CA ASP A 282 -19.17 -9.82 34.70
C ASP A 282 -18.94 -10.98 33.72
N LEU A 283 -18.81 -10.70 32.42
CA LEU A 283 -18.78 -11.70 31.36
C LEU A 283 -17.38 -12.17 30.98
N HIS A 284 -16.32 -11.43 31.32
CA HIS A 284 -14.95 -11.81 30.96
C HIS A 284 -14.55 -13.15 31.55
N ARG A 285 -13.99 -14.04 30.73
CA ARG A 285 -13.55 -15.37 31.18
C ARG A 285 -12.23 -15.78 30.55
N TYR A 286 -11.39 -16.39 31.37
CA TYR A 286 -10.21 -17.14 31.00
C TYR A 286 -10.53 -18.63 31.10
N PHE A 287 -10.20 -19.36 30.04
CA PHE A 287 -10.35 -20.80 29.92
C PHE A 287 -8.95 -21.42 30.01
N PRO A 288 -8.48 -21.81 31.23
CA PRO A 288 -7.14 -22.37 31.39
C PRO A 288 -7.02 -23.76 30.77
N PRO A 289 -5.78 -24.25 30.52
CA PRO A 289 -5.56 -25.62 30.06
C PRO A 289 -6.10 -26.70 31.03
N ALA A 290 -6.18 -26.37 32.32
CA ALA A 290 -6.73 -27.23 33.36
C ALA A 290 -7.46 -26.38 34.41
N GLY A 291 -8.57 -26.89 34.93
CA GLY A 291 -9.41 -26.21 35.92
C GLY A 291 -10.67 -25.58 35.33
N ALA A 292 -11.46 -24.93 36.19
CA ALA A 292 -12.69 -24.26 35.78
C ALA A 292 -12.39 -22.88 35.17
N PRO A 293 -13.24 -22.39 34.25
CA PRO A 293 -13.14 -21.02 33.75
C PRO A 293 -13.21 -19.98 34.89
N THR A 294 -12.41 -18.92 34.80
CA THR A 294 -12.31 -17.87 35.83
C THR A 294 -12.36 -16.49 35.19
N ALA A 295 -12.77 -15.46 35.93
CA ALA A 295 -12.67 -14.07 35.45
C ALA A 295 -11.22 -13.56 35.46
N GLN A 296 -10.39 -14.10 36.35
CA GLN A 296 -9.01 -13.64 36.53
C GLN A 296 -8.15 -13.95 35.30
N GLY A 297 -7.37 -12.96 34.84
CA GLY A 297 -6.49 -13.10 33.67
C GLY A 297 -7.19 -12.98 32.31
N ALA A 298 -8.52 -12.88 32.27
CA ALA A 298 -9.24 -12.66 31.01
C ALA A 298 -8.89 -11.30 30.37
N LEU A 299 -8.60 -10.29 31.20
CA LEU A 299 -8.22 -8.94 30.80
C LEU A 299 -6.69 -8.72 30.77
N GLU A 300 -5.94 -9.80 30.64
CA GLU A 300 -4.49 -9.80 30.50
C GLU A 300 -4.08 -10.52 29.20
N ASP A 301 -3.24 -9.89 28.40
CA ASP A 301 -2.80 -10.43 27.11
C ASP A 301 -1.27 -10.45 26.99
N SER A 302 -0.69 -11.61 27.32
CA SER A 302 0.75 -11.86 27.22
C SER A 302 1.22 -12.03 25.76
N SER A 303 0.35 -12.45 24.85
CA SER A 303 0.70 -12.61 23.43
C SER A 303 0.62 -11.29 22.68
N GLY A 304 -0.39 -10.47 22.97
CA GLY A 304 -0.70 -9.23 22.26
C GLY A 304 -1.57 -9.39 21.01
N HIS A 305 -1.98 -10.63 20.66
CA HIS A 305 -2.79 -10.88 19.47
C HIS A 305 -4.26 -10.51 19.72
N GLY A 306 -4.85 -10.96 20.82
CA GLY A 306 -6.23 -10.64 21.17
C GLY A 306 -6.47 -9.15 21.40
N THR A 307 -5.52 -8.43 21.99
CA THR A 307 -5.59 -6.95 22.14
C THR A 307 -5.55 -6.25 20.78
N HIS A 308 -4.74 -6.74 19.84
CA HIS A 308 -4.69 -6.22 18.47
C HIS A 308 -6.02 -6.42 17.75
N VAL A 309 -6.58 -7.64 17.83
CA VAL A 309 -7.89 -8.00 17.29
C VAL A 309 -9.00 -7.15 17.90
N ALA A 310 -9.04 -7.01 19.22
CA ALA A 310 -10.02 -6.21 19.95
C ALA A 310 -10.00 -4.73 19.53
N GLY A 311 -8.80 -4.16 19.36
CA GLY A 311 -8.62 -2.77 18.92
C GLY A 311 -9.08 -2.50 17.49
N ILE A 312 -9.15 -3.52 16.63
CA ILE A 312 -9.76 -3.40 15.30
C ILE A 312 -11.29 -3.38 15.40
N ILE A 313 -11.88 -4.10 16.35
CA ILE A 313 -13.35 -4.18 16.51
C ILE A 313 -13.90 -2.91 17.15
N ALA A 314 -13.36 -2.51 18.30
CA ALA A 314 -13.92 -1.45 19.14
C ALA A 314 -12.84 -0.66 19.89
N GLY A 315 -13.28 0.38 20.59
CA GLY A 315 -12.40 1.34 21.26
C GLY A 315 -11.97 2.48 20.34
N SER A 316 -11.42 3.50 20.98
CA SER A 316 -10.88 4.68 20.30
C SER A 316 -9.93 5.41 21.23
N ILE A 317 -8.86 5.98 20.68
CA ILE A 317 -7.86 6.69 21.48
C ILE A 317 -8.14 8.20 21.62
N GLY A 318 -9.07 8.73 20.81
CA GLY A 318 -9.27 10.17 20.67
C GLY A 318 -9.66 10.90 21.97
N GLU A 319 -10.49 10.29 22.83
CA GLU A 319 -10.86 10.88 24.13
C GLU A 319 -9.68 10.86 25.10
N TRP A 320 -9.03 9.70 25.25
CA TRP A 320 -7.86 9.55 26.10
C TRP A 320 -6.72 10.51 25.69
N ALA A 321 -6.46 10.68 24.40
CA ALA A 321 -5.40 11.58 23.94
C ALA A 321 -5.67 13.06 24.26
N LYS A 322 -6.95 13.46 24.39
CA LYS A 322 -7.37 14.85 24.70
C LYS A 322 -7.40 15.16 26.20
N GLU A 323 -7.56 14.15 27.05
CA GLU A 323 -7.74 14.33 28.49
C GLU A 323 -6.53 14.95 29.22
N LYS A 324 -5.29 14.71 28.76
CA LYS A 324 -4.07 15.22 29.42
C LYS A 324 -3.01 15.63 28.41
N ALA A 325 -2.43 16.82 28.62
CA ALA A 325 -1.27 17.29 27.88
C ALA A 325 -0.06 16.38 28.14
N GLY A 326 0.65 15.98 27.07
CA GLY A 326 1.82 15.09 27.15
C GLY A 326 1.54 13.63 26.78
N ARG A 327 0.27 13.22 26.65
CA ARG A 327 -0.10 11.89 26.13
C ARG A 327 0.32 11.75 24.67
N GLN A 328 0.99 10.64 24.35
CA GLN A 328 1.48 10.36 23.00
C GLN A 328 0.85 9.11 22.42
N VAL A 329 0.71 9.09 21.10
CA VAL A 329 0.35 7.90 20.32
C VAL A 329 1.57 7.50 19.50
N PHE A 330 2.03 6.29 19.72
CA PHE A 330 3.19 5.72 19.03
C PHE A 330 2.72 4.51 18.22
N ALA A 331 3.15 4.40 16.96
CA ALA A 331 2.94 3.18 16.18
C ALA A 331 4.22 2.76 15.49
N THR A 332 4.32 1.45 15.22
CA THR A 332 5.39 0.87 14.42
C THR A 332 4.87 0.45 13.05
N GLU A 333 5.72 0.55 12.04
CA GLU A 333 5.49 -0.03 10.71
C GLU A 333 6.49 -1.15 10.41
N SER A 334 6.03 -2.14 9.66
CA SER A 334 6.87 -3.25 9.20
C SER A 334 7.52 -2.89 7.86
N ARG A 335 8.84 -2.70 7.86
CA ARG A 335 9.66 -2.49 6.66
C ARG A 335 10.36 -3.77 6.24
N PHE A 336 10.62 -3.91 4.94
CA PHE A 336 11.45 -5.00 4.45
C PHE A 336 12.85 -4.91 5.07
N ASN A 337 13.31 -6.03 5.61
CA ASN A 337 14.62 -6.14 6.21
C ASN A 337 15.58 -6.76 5.18
N VAL A 338 16.55 -5.97 4.75
CA VAL A 338 17.53 -6.39 3.73
C VAL A 338 18.46 -7.47 4.27
N GLU A 339 18.79 -7.42 5.56
CA GLU A 339 19.71 -8.38 6.21
C GLU A 339 19.03 -9.70 6.54
N ASN A 340 17.72 -9.66 6.84
CA ASN A 340 16.92 -10.85 7.08
C ASN A 340 15.55 -10.74 6.40
N PRO A 341 15.45 -11.08 5.10
CA PRO A 341 14.21 -11.00 4.33
C PRO A 341 13.02 -11.77 4.93
N ALA A 342 13.27 -12.75 5.81
CA ALA A 342 12.24 -13.51 6.50
C ALA A 342 11.67 -12.79 7.73
N ARG A 343 12.31 -11.72 8.23
CA ARG A 343 11.88 -10.97 9.41
C ARG A 343 11.82 -9.47 9.11
N PRO A 344 10.63 -8.91 8.82
CA PRO A 344 10.50 -7.48 8.60
C PRO A 344 10.95 -6.68 9.83
N MET A 345 11.59 -5.53 9.58
CA MET A 345 12.07 -4.63 10.62
C MET A 345 10.93 -3.71 11.05
N ARG A 346 10.69 -3.59 12.37
CA ARG A 346 9.74 -2.61 12.92
C ARG A 346 10.43 -1.25 13.04
N VAL A 347 9.85 -0.22 12.44
CA VAL A 347 10.36 1.15 12.49
C VAL A 347 9.29 2.06 13.09
N PRO A 348 9.65 3.01 13.97
CA PRO A 348 8.71 4.03 14.44
C PRO A 348 8.07 4.80 13.30
N ARG A 349 6.74 4.97 13.35
CA ARG A 349 6.03 5.91 12.46
C ARG A 349 6.06 7.31 13.06
N THR A 350 6.39 8.28 12.22
CA THR A 350 6.33 9.71 12.56
C THR A 350 4.92 10.26 12.25
N ALA A 351 4.33 10.95 13.24
CA ALA A 351 3.04 11.62 13.20
C ALA A 351 1.81 10.70 13.01
N ILE A 352 1.07 10.50 14.11
CA ILE A 352 -0.22 9.79 14.14
C ILE A 352 -1.25 10.75 14.71
N ASP A 353 -2.35 10.96 13.98
CA ASP A 353 -3.50 11.69 14.53
C ASP A 353 -4.28 10.76 15.48
N PRO A 354 -4.34 11.06 16.79
CA PRO A 354 -5.11 10.26 17.73
C PRO A 354 -6.61 10.20 17.41
N ALA A 355 -7.16 11.20 16.72
CA ALA A 355 -8.57 11.19 16.35
C ALA A 355 -8.90 10.17 15.25
N ALA A 356 -7.90 9.77 14.45
CA ALA A 356 -8.06 8.81 13.36
C ALA A 356 -7.94 7.34 13.81
N VAL A 357 -7.40 7.08 15.00
CA VAL A 357 -7.15 5.71 15.50
C VAL A 357 -8.33 5.21 16.31
N SER A 358 -9.12 4.32 15.70
CA SER A 358 -10.37 3.79 16.26
C SER A 358 -10.69 2.43 15.66
N GLY A 359 -11.22 1.50 16.46
CA GLY A 359 -11.79 0.24 15.96
C GLY A 359 -13.10 0.49 15.20
N MET A 360 -13.55 -0.44 14.35
CA MET A 360 -14.67 -0.25 13.41
C MET A 360 -16.01 0.14 14.06
N ALA A 361 -16.28 -0.32 15.28
CA ALA A 361 -17.41 0.05 16.13
C ALA A 361 -16.91 0.58 17.48
N PRO A 362 -16.46 1.84 17.58
CA PRO A 362 -15.72 2.34 18.74
C PRO A 362 -16.52 2.35 20.04
N ARG A 363 -17.86 2.35 19.97
CA ARG A 363 -18.78 2.36 21.12
C ARG A 363 -19.43 1.00 21.36
N ALA A 364 -18.99 -0.06 20.67
CA ALA A 364 -19.35 -1.42 21.03
C ALA A 364 -18.66 -1.82 22.35
N ARG A 365 -19.29 -2.74 23.07
CA ARG A 365 -18.73 -3.36 24.27
C ARG A 365 -18.05 -4.66 23.89
N LEU A 366 -16.92 -4.95 24.51
CA LEU A 366 -16.17 -6.17 24.24
C LEU A 366 -16.24 -7.12 25.43
N VAL A 367 -16.31 -8.41 25.15
CA VAL A 367 -16.14 -9.48 26.13
C VAL A 367 -14.88 -10.25 25.78
N SER A 368 -13.83 -10.11 26.60
CA SER A 368 -12.64 -10.95 26.49
C SER A 368 -12.93 -12.39 26.93
N LEU A 369 -12.79 -13.34 26.00
CA LEU A 369 -12.83 -14.78 26.25
C LEU A 369 -11.45 -15.36 25.92
N LYS A 370 -10.56 -15.36 26.92
CA LYS A 370 -9.18 -15.82 26.77
C LYS A 370 -9.15 -17.34 26.69
N ALA A 371 -8.92 -17.85 25.48
CA ALA A 371 -8.80 -19.28 25.19
C ALA A 371 -7.40 -19.67 24.68
N LEU A 372 -6.52 -18.68 24.45
CA LEU A 372 -5.13 -18.85 24.06
C LEU A 372 -4.19 -18.18 25.06
N ASP A 373 -2.95 -18.67 25.13
CA ASP A 373 -1.92 -18.08 26.00
C ASP A 373 -0.84 -17.37 25.18
N SER A 374 -0.12 -18.10 24.33
CA SER A 374 0.86 -17.53 23.40
C SER A 374 0.84 -18.26 22.05
N ALA A 375 1.06 -17.53 20.96
CA ALA A 375 0.96 -18.09 19.61
C ALA A 375 1.89 -19.29 19.41
N GLY A 376 1.35 -20.40 18.90
CA GLY A 376 2.12 -21.57 18.50
C GLY A 376 2.51 -22.55 19.61
N THR A 377 2.00 -22.37 20.84
CA THR A 377 2.28 -23.34 21.91
C THR A 377 1.30 -24.52 21.93
N PRO A 378 1.74 -25.73 22.31
CA PRO A 378 0.93 -26.94 22.31
C PRO A 378 -0.22 -26.92 23.34
N GLU A 379 -0.28 -25.95 24.24
CA GLU A 379 -1.35 -25.74 25.23
C GLU A 379 -2.58 -25.04 24.63
N ASN A 380 -2.47 -24.46 23.44
CA ASN A 380 -3.60 -23.93 22.69
C ASN A 380 -4.40 -25.08 22.08
N ARG A 381 -5.53 -25.42 22.70
CA ARG A 381 -6.35 -26.57 22.32
C ARG A 381 -7.75 -26.14 21.95
N VAL A 382 -8.32 -26.80 20.93
CA VAL A 382 -9.65 -26.53 20.38
C VAL A 382 -10.77 -26.62 21.43
N HIS A 383 -10.63 -27.49 22.44
CA HIS A 383 -11.65 -27.62 23.49
C HIS A 383 -11.86 -26.32 24.28
N ARG A 384 -10.81 -25.51 24.49
CA ARG A 384 -10.89 -24.21 25.21
C ARG A 384 -11.75 -23.22 24.43
N ILE A 385 -11.60 -23.23 23.10
CA ILE A 385 -12.41 -22.43 22.19
C ILE A 385 -13.87 -22.90 22.23
N ILE A 386 -14.11 -24.21 22.15
CA ILE A 386 -15.46 -24.79 22.25
C ILE A 386 -16.12 -24.43 23.58
N GLN A 387 -15.40 -24.49 24.70
CA GLN A 387 -15.89 -24.06 26.02
C GLN A 387 -16.27 -22.58 26.04
N ALA A 388 -15.48 -21.72 25.40
CA ALA A 388 -15.79 -20.30 25.28
C ALA A 388 -17.08 -20.06 24.46
N LEU A 389 -17.29 -20.79 23.36
CA LEU A 389 -18.52 -20.69 22.56
C LEU A 389 -19.74 -21.23 23.32
N ALA A 390 -19.58 -22.33 24.04
CA ALA A 390 -20.63 -22.88 24.90
C ALA A 390 -21.02 -21.88 26.00
N TYR A 391 -20.04 -21.25 26.64
CA TYR A 391 -20.27 -20.21 27.65
C TYR A 391 -21.08 -19.03 27.09
N VAL A 392 -20.80 -18.56 25.87
CA VAL A 392 -21.62 -17.51 25.23
C VAL A 392 -23.07 -17.95 25.03
N ARG A 393 -23.28 -19.20 24.62
CA ARG A 393 -24.63 -19.75 24.47
C ARG A 393 -25.37 -19.85 25.80
N GLU A 394 -24.69 -20.27 26.86
CA GLU A 394 -25.23 -20.36 28.22
C GLU A 394 -25.65 -18.98 28.73
N ILE A 395 -24.76 -17.97 28.64
CA ILE A 395 -25.07 -16.59 29.05
C ILE A 395 -26.32 -16.04 28.34
N ASN A 396 -26.41 -16.27 27.03
CA ASN A 396 -27.54 -15.79 26.24
C ASN A 396 -28.82 -16.59 26.50
N GLY A 397 -28.71 -17.89 26.79
CA GLY A 397 -29.83 -18.76 27.13
C GLY A 397 -30.41 -18.48 28.52
N ASP A 398 -29.55 -18.14 29.49
CA ASP A 398 -29.94 -17.83 30.86
C ASP A 398 -30.47 -16.40 31.04
N SER A 399 -30.27 -15.53 30.04
CA SER A 399 -30.68 -14.14 30.14
C SER A 399 -32.19 -13.97 29.89
N VAL A 400 -32.85 -13.31 30.83
CA VAL A 400 -34.27 -12.93 30.75
C VAL A 400 -34.49 -11.57 30.06
N GLU A 401 -33.45 -10.76 29.90
CA GLU A 401 -33.51 -9.41 29.33
C GLU A 401 -33.21 -9.37 27.82
N GLY A 402 -32.99 -10.53 27.22
CA GLY A 402 -32.61 -10.69 25.82
C GLY A 402 -31.14 -11.07 25.65
N MET A 403 -30.65 -10.99 24.42
CA MET A 403 -29.30 -11.44 24.10
C MET A 403 -28.24 -10.52 24.72
N ARG A 404 -27.37 -11.06 25.57
CA ARG A 404 -26.27 -10.29 26.19
C ARG A 404 -25.09 -10.14 25.25
N VAL A 405 -24.74 -11.19 24.50
CA VAL A 405 -23.63 -11.20 23.53
C VAL A 405 -24.19 -11.37 22.12
N HIS A 406 -23.99 -10.37 21.26
CA HIS A 406 -24.63 -10.28 19.95
C HIS A 406 -23.78 -10.93 18.85
N GLY A 407 -22.46 -10.96 19.03
CA GLY A 407 -21.56 -11.60 18.10
C GLY A 407 -20.25 -12.05 18.72
N VAL A 408 -19.53 -12.91 18.00
CA VAL A 408 -18.25 -13.49 18.39
C VAL A 408 -17.25 -13.38 17.24
N ASN A 409 -16.05 -12.88 17.54
CA ASN A 409 -14.90 -12.92 16.65
C ASN A 409 -13.98 -14.09 16.99
N LEU A 410 -13.67 -14.91 15.99
CA LEU A 410 -12.71 -16.02 16.06
C LEU A 410 -11.60 -15.79 15.03
N SER A 411 -10.52 -15.15 15.46
CA SER A 411 -9.31 -14.92 14.66
C SER A 411 -8.29 -16.06 14.82
N VAL A 412 -8.80 -17.27 15.07
CA VAL A 412 -8.05 -18.45 15.49
C VAL A 412 -8.60 -19.68 14.77
N GLY A 413 -7.73 -20.64 14.48
CA GLY A 413 -8.11 -21.84 13.76
C GLY A 413 -6.94 -22.80 13.57
N TYR A 414 -7.19 -23.91 12.90
CA TYR A 414 -6.18 -24.90 12.55
C TYR A 414 -6.36 -25.36 11.11
N GLU A 415 -5.28 -25.86 10.51
CA GLU A 415 -5.27 -26.31 9.12
C GLU A 415 -6.25 -27.47 8.93
N PHE A 416 -7.02 -27.40 7.83
CA PHE A 416 -7.91 -28.48 7.43
C PHE A 416 -7.13 -29.50 6.60
N ASP A 417 -7.17 -30.77 7.00
CA ASP A 417 -6.62 -31.87 6.21
C ASP A 417 -7.69 -32.37 5.21
N PRO A 418 -7.45 -32.30 3.89
CA PRO A 418 -8.37 -32.79 2.87
C PRO A 418 -8.69 -34.29 2.98
N GLN A 419 -7.85 -35.10 3.62
CA GLN A 419 -8.12 -36.51 3.88
C GLN A 419 -9.25 -36.71 4.91
N TRP A 420 -9.55 -35.69 5.70
CA TRP A 420 -10.71 -35.69 6.59
C TRP A 420 -11.93 -35.36 5.73
N PHE A 421 -12.61 -36.38 5.20
CA PHE A 421 -13.81 -36.32 4.34
C PHE A 421 -15.04 -35.58 4.96
N ALA A 422 -14.84 -34.82 6.03
CA ALA A 422 -15.85 -34.19 6.87
C ALA A 422 -15.60 -32.67 6.97
N CYS A 423 -15.42 -32.00 5.82
CA CYS A 423 -15.24 -30.55 5.78
C CYS A 423 -16.43 -29.83 6.43
N GLY A 424 -16.16 -28.91 7.36
CA GLY A 424 -17.22 -28.26 8.15
C GLY A 424 -17.89 -29.14 9.22
N ARG A 425 -17.47 -30.39 9.40
CA ARG A 425 -18.03 -31.32 10.41
C ARG A 425 -17.14 -31.50 11.63
N SER A 426 -16.01 -30.81 11.72
CA SER A 426 -15.18 -30.83 12.91
C SER A 426 -15.96 -30.35 14.15
N PRO A 427 -15.59 -30.80 15.36
CA PRO A 427 -16.27 -30.37 16.58
C PRO A 427 -16.36 -28.85 16.73
N LEU A 428 -15.32 -28.14 16.29
CA LEU A 428 -15.29 -26.68 16.31
C LEU A 428 -16.28 -26.06 15.31
N CYS A 429 -16.28 -26.51 14.06
CA CYS A 429 -17.25 -26.02 13.05
C CYS A 429 -18.71 -26.28 13.48
N GLN A 430 -18.98 -27.45 14.07
CA GLN A 430 -20.31 -27.77 14.58
C GLN A 430 -20.72 -26.87 15.75
N GLU A 431 -19.80 -26.57 16.67
CA GLU A 431 -20.11 -25.67 17.78
C GLU A 431 -20.34 -24.23 17.30
N VAL A 432 -19.55 -23.78 16.30
CA VAL A 432 -19.78 -22.49 15.65
C VAL A 432 -21.18 -22.44 15.02
N ASP A 433 -21.58 -23.45 14.26
CA ASP A 433 -22.92 -23.49 13.68
C ASP A 433 -24.03 -23.55 14.75
N ARG A 434 -23.80 -24.21 15.90
CA ARG A 434 -24.75 -24.21 17.03
C ARG A 434 -24.91 -22.82 17.64
N LEU A 435 -23.81 -22.09 17.82
CA LEU A 435 -23.83 -20.72 18.32
C LEU A 435 -24.51 -19.76 17.33
N VAL A 436 -24.30 -19.94 16.03
CA VAL A 436 -25.02 -19.15 15.02
C VAL A 436 -26.53 -19.44 15.09
N ARG A 437 -26.94 -20.69 15.23
CA ARG A 437 -28.36 -21.05 15.38
C ARG A 437 -29.00 -20.52 16.67
N SER A 438 -28.24 -20.21 17.71
CA SER A 438 -28.76 -19.52 18.90
C SER A 438 -28.94 -18.00 18.69
N GLY A 439 -28.71 -17.49 17.48
CA GLY A 439 -28.93 -16.10 17.10
C GLY A 439 -27.70 -15.19 17.17
N VAL A 440 -26.53 -15.73 17.53
CA VAL A 440 -25.29 -14.96 17.68
C VAL A 440 -24.55 -14.90 16.35
N VAL A 441 -24.09 -13.72 15.94
CA VAL A 441 -23.29 -13.60 14.71
C VAL A 441 -21.87 -14.10 14.97
N VAL A 442 -21.40 -15.10 14.23
CA VAL A 442 -20.03 -15.60 14.36
C VAL A 442 -19.21 -15.24 13.12
N VAL A 443 -18.11 -14.52 13.33
CA VAL A 443 -17.16 -14.11 12.29
C VAL A 443 -15.85 -14.85 12.51
N VAL A 444 -15.38 -15.55 11.48
CA VAL A 444 -14.21 -16.42 11.52
C VAL A 444 -13.18 -16.01 10.48
N ALA A 445 -11.90 -16.09 10.82
CA ALA A 445 -10.82 -15.89 9.86
C ALA A 445 -10.69 -17.08 8.90
N ALA A 446 -10.45 -16.83 7.61
CA ALA A 446 -10.30 -17.90 6.60
C ALA A 446 -9.05 -18.78 6.80
N GLY A 447 -8.00 -18.22 7.39
CA GLY A 447 -6.69 -18.87 7.55
C GLY A 447 -5.61 -18.26 6.67
N ASN A 448 -4.35 -18.56 7.00
CA ASN A 448 -3.17 -18.05 6.31
C ASN A 448 -2.45 -19.15 5.49
N SER A 449 -3.16 -20.23 5.13
CA SER A 449 -2.60 -21.39 4.41
C SER A 449 -2.73 -21.27 2.89
N GLY A 450 -2.89 -20.06 2.36
CA GLY A 450 -3.19 -19.80 0.95
C GLY A 450 -2.07 -20.08 -0.06
N TYR A 451 -0.86 -20.42 0.41
CA TYR A 451 0.29 -20.80 -0.41
C TYR A 451 1.04 -21.98 0.21
N GLY A 452 1.60 -22.82 -0.64
CA GLY A 452 2.47 -23.93 -0.25
C GLY A 452 3.86 -23.79 -0.82
N SER A 453 4.81 -24.54 -0.27
CA SER A 453 6.16 -24.68 -0.82
C SER A 453 6.38 -26.12 -1.24
N VAL A 454 6.72 -26.35 -2.51
CA VAL A 454 7.14 -27.66 -2.99
C VAL A 454 8.66 -27.63 -3.17
N ASN A 455 9.32 -28.67 -2.67
CA ASN A 455 10.72 -28.92 -2.96
C ASN A 455 10.82 -30.21 -3.78
N ALA A 456 10.71 -30.07 -5.10
CA ALA A 456 10.65 -31.21 -6.03
C ALA A 456 12.03 -31.83 -6.33
N THR A 457 13.14 -31.15 -6.00
CA THR A 457 14.48 -31.52 -6.49
C THR A 457 15.62 -31.34 -5.47
N MET A 458 15.33 -31.17 -4.17
CA MET A 458 16.33 -30.77 -3.16
C MET A 458 17.01 -29.41 -3.48
N GLU A 459 16.36 -28.56 -4.27
CA GLU A 459 16.76 -27.18 -4.57
C GLU A 459 15.99 -26.16 -3.71
N ALA A 460 16.08 -24.87 -4.05
CA ALA A 460 15.35 -23.81 -3.38
C ALA A 460 13.82 -24.06 -3.44
N PRO A 461 13.09 -23.94 -2.32
CA PRO A 461 11.65 -24.21 -2.27
C PRO A 461 10.89 -23.25 -3.20
N THR A 462 10.09 -23.82 -4.10
CA THR A 462 9.22 -23.03 -4.99
C THR A 462 7.86 -22.83 -4.33
N LYS A 463 7.44 -21.57 -4.19
CA LYS A 463 6.12 -21.21 -3.64
C LYS A 463 5.06 -21.24 -4.74
N PHE A 464 3.89 -21.80 -4.45
CA PHE A 464 2.75 -21.82 -5.36
C PHE A 464 1.44 -21.60 -4.57
N GLY A 465 0.43 -21.04 -5.25
CA GLY A 465 -0.89 -20.82 -4.66
C GLY A 465 -1.65 -22.12 -4.52
N LEU A 466 -2.30 -22.31 -3.37
CA LEU A 466 -3.13 -23.49 -3.09
C LEU A 466 -4.61 -23.10 -3.04
N GLY A 467 -5.46 -23.87 -3.72
CA GLY A 467 -6.91 -23.86 -3.52
C GLY A 467 -7.32 -24.85 -2.43
N MET A 468 -8.57 -24.76 -1.95
CA MET A 468 -9.11 -25.61 -0.87
C MET A 468 -8.29 -25.55 0.43
N THR A 469 -7.89 -24.34 0.82
CA THR A 469 -7.03 -24.10 1.99
C THR A 469 -7.73 -23.38 3.13
N ILE A 470 -9.06 -23.27 3.08
CA ILE A 470 -9.85 -22.70 4.17
C ILE A 470 -9.65 -23.57 5.43
N ASN A 471 -9.19 -22.93 6.49
CA ASN A 471 -8.93 -23.57 7.77
C ASN A 471 -10.23 -23.75 8.57
N ASP A 472 -10.23 -24.63 9.56
CA ASP A 472 -11.33 -24.71 10.53
C ASP A 472 -11.13 -23.64 11.62
N PRO A 473 -12.15 -22.85 12.01
CA PRO A 473 -13.59 -23.01 11.72
C PRO A 473 -14.12 -22.30 10.46
N GLY A 474 -13.26 -21.77 9.60
CA GLY A 474 -13.65 -21.12 8.33
C GLY A 474 -14.51 -21.98 7.39
N ASN A 475 -14.44 -23.31 7.52
CA ASN A 475 -15.30 -24.26 6.80
C ASN A 475 -16.72 -24.41 7.40
N SER A 476 -17.04 -23.76 8.51
CA SER A 476 -18.41 -23.70 9.04
C SER A 476 -19.37 -23.13 8.00
N ASP A 477 -20.58 -23.70 7.95
CA ASP A 477 -21.59 -23.31 6.96
C ASP A 477 -22.18 -21.93 7.29
N LEU A 478 -22.51 -21.72 8.56
CA LEU A 478 -23.28 -20.56 8.99
C LEU A 478 -22.41 -19.36 9.38
N ALA A 479 -21.14 -19.57 9.75
CA ALA A 479 -20.24 -18.45 10.07
C ALA A 479 -19.98 -17.54 8.86
N ILE A 480 -19.63 -16.29 9.15
CA ILE A 480 -19.08 -15.35 8.16
C ILE A 480 -17.56 -15.56 8.13
N THR A 481 -17.08 -16.23 7.08
CA THR A 481 -15.65 -16.53 6.87
C THR A 481 -15.01 -15.41 6.08
N VAL A 482 -13.94 -14.83 6.62
CA VAL A 482 -13.33 -13.60 6.11
C VAL A 482 -11.92 -13.85 5.59
N GLY A 483 -11.70 -13.58 4.31
CA GLY A 483 -10.36 -13.53 3.71
C GLY A 483 -9.71 -12.15 3.82
N SER A 484 -8.43 -12.06 3.48
CA SER A 484 -7.62 -10.85 3.63
C SER A 484 -7.39 -10.12 2.31
N THR A 485 -7.40 -8.79 2.34
CA THR A 485 -6.93 -7.91 1.25
C THR A 485 -5.90 -6.89 1.74
N HIS A 486 -5.27 -6.20 0.78
CA HIS A 486 -4.46 -5.01 1.07
C HIS A 486 -5.29 -3.89 1.74
N ARG A 487 -4.67 -3.15 2.67
CA ARG A 487 -5.36 -2.14 3.51
C ARG A 487 -5.85 -0.88 2.80
N THR A 488 -5.17 -0.43 1.74
CA THR A 488 -5.45 0.85 1.04
C THR A 488 -5.82 0.70 -0.43
N ALA A 489 -5.45 -0.43 -1.04
CA ALA A 489 -5.56 -0.62 -2.48
C ALA A 489 -6.07 -2.03 -2.81
N PRO A 490 -7.22 -2.44 -2.25
CA PRO A 490 -7.78 -3.77 -2.48
C PRO A 490 -8.18 -3.99 -3.95
N HIS A 491 -8.57 -2.94 -4.69
CA HIS A 491 -8.86 -3.05 -6.13
C HIS A 491 -7.61 -3.30 -6.98
N THR A 492 -6.44 -2.79 -6.55
CA THR A 492 -5.18 -2.93 -7.27
C THR A 492 -4.48 -4.24 -6.92
N TYR A 493 -4.24 -4.48 -5.63
CA TYR A 493 -3.50 -5.65 -5.17
C TYR A 493 -4.38 -6.89 -4.99
N GLY A 494 -5.69 -6.72 -4.83
CA GLY A 494 -6.64 -7.82 -4.67
C GLY A 494 -6.53 -8.52 -3.32
N VAL A 495 -6.74 -9.83 -3.37
CA VAL A 495 -6.73 -10.74 -2.20
C VAL A 495 -5.28 -11.07 -1.84
N SER A 496 -4.98 -11.01 -0.56
CA SER A 496 -3.65 -11.26 0.00
C SER A 496 -3.15 -12.65 -0.35
N TYR A 497 -1.88 -12.78 -0.75
CA TYR A 497 -1.34 -14.06 -1.23
C TYR A 497 -1.45 -15.19 -0.18
N PHE A 498 -1.31 -14.85 1.11
CA PHE A 498 -1.41 -15.79 2.23
C PHE A 498 -2.84 -16.16 2.60
N SER A 499 -3.84 -15.35 2.20
CA SER A 499 -5.24 -15.63 2.54
C SER A 499 -5.61 -17.00 2.01
N SER A 500 -6.14 -17.86 2.88
CA SER A 500 -6.71 -19.14 2.50
C SER A 500 -7.82 -18.95 1.46
N LYS A 501 -7.88 -19.88 0.51
CA LYS A 501 -8.72 -19.80 -0.68
C LYS A 501 -9.64 -21.00 -0.72
N GLY A 502 -10.86 -20.75 -1.18
CA GLY A 502 -11.83 -21.80 -1.40
C GLY A 502 -11.60 -22.60 -2.68
N PRO A 503 -12.66 -23.30 -3.14
CA PRO A 503 -13.86 -23.62 -2.34
C PRO A 503 -13.48 -24.44 -1.08
N THR A 504 -14.42 -24.71 -0.19
CA THR A 504 -14.17 -25.69 0.89
C THR A 504 -13.88 -27.08 0.29
N GLY A 505 -13.35 -28.01 1.08
CA GLY A 505 -13.07 -29.38 0.61
C GLY A 505 -14.30 -30.14 0.07
N ASP A 506 -15.50 -29.70 0.44
CA ASP A 506 -16.79 -30.21 -0.06
C ASP A 506 -17.47 -29.33 -1.13
N GLY A 507 -16.79 -28.29 -1.62
CA GLY A 507 -17.24 -27.48 -2.76
C GLY A 507 -18.11 -26.26 -2.43
N ARG A 508 -18.31 -25.92 -1.14
CA ARG A 508 -19.03 -24.70 -0.75
C ARG A 508 -18.19 -23.46 -1.03
N ASN A 509 -18.87 -22.37 -1.36
CA ASN A 509 -18.23 -21.09 -1.65
C ASN A 509 -17.76 -20.43 -0.34
N LYS A 510 -16.44 -20.47 -0.10
CA LYS A 510 -15.74 -19.76 0.99
C LYS A 510 -14.45 -19.14 0.43
N PRO A 511 -13.91 -18.05 1.00
CA PRO A 511 -14.50 -17.23 2.07
C PRO A 511 -15.81 -16.59 1.62
N ASP A 512 -16.64 -16.10 2.56
CA ASP A 512 -17.90 -15.43 2.20
C ASP A 512 -17.63 -14.03 1.62
N LEU A 513 -16.64 -13.34 2.18
CA LEU A 513 -16.19 -12.01 1.76
C LEU A 513 -14.75 -11.76 2.22
N VAL A 514 -14.18 -10.63 1.82
CA VAL A 514 -12.83 -10.22 2.21
C VAL A 514 -12.81 -8.86 2.88
N ALA A 515 -11.80 -8.64 3.72
CA ALA A 515 -11.58 -7.38 4.41
C ALA A 515 -10.08 -7.06 4.54
N PRO A 516 -9.69 -5.81 4.83
CA PRO A 516 -8.31 -5.44 5.07
C PRO A 516 -7.61 -6.32 6.12
N GLY A 517 -6.53 -6.99 5.76
CA GLY A 517 -5.75 -7.82 6.68
C GLY A 517 -4.24 -7.73 6.49
N GLU A 518 -3.74 -6.86 5.61
CA GLU A 518 -2.30 -6.62 5.42
C GLU A 518 -1.84 -5.33 6.09
N ARG A 519 -0.80 -5.43 6.92
CA ARG A 519 -0.16 -4.31 7.62
C ARG A 519 -1.17 -3.44 8.37
N ILE A 520 -2.07 -4.10 9.11
CA ILE A 520 -3.09 -3.44 9.90
C ILE A 520 -2.47 -2.95 11.20
N THR A 521 -2.56 -1.65 11.45
CA THR A 521 -2.13 -1.01 12.68
C THR A 521 -3.23 -1.15 13.74
N SER A 522 -2.93 -1.77 14.88
CA SER A 522 -3.84 -1.86 16.03
C SER A 522 -3.05 -1.96 17.35
N CYS A 523 -3.76 -2.03 18.47
CA CYS A 523 -3.23 -1.97 19.83
C CYS A 523 -2.13 -3.02 20.07
N ALA A 524 -1.08 -2.62 20.77
CA ALA A 524 0.00 -3.51 21.15
C ALA A 524 -0.10 -3.87 22.64
N ALA A 525 0.05 -5.16 22.96
CA ALA A 525 0.16 -5.66 24.33
C ALA A 525 1.17 -6.81 24.39
N GLY A 526 1.56 -7.23 25.60
CA GLY A 526 2.39 -8.41 25.83
C GLY A 526 3.66 -8.45 24.96
N ALA A 527 3.89 -9.59 24.29
CA ALA A 527 5.03 -9.79 23.41
C ALA A 527 5.09 -8.78 22.25
N ASN A 528 3.94 -8.37 21.70
CA ASN A 528 3.87 -7.37 20.64
C ASN A 528 4.32 -5.98 21.12
N LEU A 529 3.95 -5.59 22.35
CA LEU A 529 4.42 -4.35 22.97
C LEU A 529 5.93 -4.41 23.25
N ALA A 530 6.39 -5.51 23.84
CA ALA A 530 7.80 -5.72 24.14
C ALA A 530 8.68 -5.67 22.88
N ALA A 531 8.18 -6.19 21.76
CA ALA A 531 8.87 -6.14 20.47
C ALA A 531 8.90 -4.73 19.85
N ALA A 532 7.96 -3.84 20.21
CA ALA A 532 7.84 -2.51 19.64
C ALA A 532 8.67 -1.46 20.39
N VAL A 533 8.67 -1.51 21.72
CA VAL A 533 9.26 -0.46 22.59
C VAL A 533 10.16 -1.02 23.70
N GLY A 534 10.39 -2.34 23.74
CA GLY A 534 11.13 -2.99 24.81
C GLY A 534 10.28 -3.24 26.06
N ALA A 535 10.92 -3.66 27.16
CA ALA A 535 10.23 -4.08 28.38
C ALA A 535 9.51 -2.94 29.13
N ASN A 536 9.90 -1.68 28.89
CA ASN A 536 9.34 -0.50 29.55
C ASN A 536 8.80 0.46 28.50
N PRO A 537 7.49 0.43 28.20
CA PRO A 537 6.89 1.43 27.32
C PRO A 537 7.04 2.83 27.94
N PRO A 538 7.18 3.89 27.12
CA PRO A 538 7.25 5.25 27.64
C PRO A 538 5.95 5.61 28.39
N ASP A 539 6.08 6.26 29.54
CA ASP A 539 4.93 6.70 30.33
C ASP A 539 3.95 7.54 29.48
N GLN A 540 2.65 7.36 29.73
CA GLN A 540 1.59 8.10 29.02
C GLN A 540 1.61 7.94 27.49
N THR A 541 2.08 6.79 27.00
CA THR A 541 2.11 6.49 25.56
C THR A 541 1.22 5.31 25.22
N ALA A 542 0.32 5.50 24.26
CA ALA A 542 -0.45 4.41 23.65
C ALA A 542 0.33 3.83 22.47
N VAL A 543 0.60 2.52 22.48
CA VAL A 543 1.47 1.86 21.50
C VAL A 543 0.67 0.99 20.55
N TYR A 544 0.93 1.15 19.25
CA TYR A 544 0.29 0.41 18.19
C TYR A 544 1.32 -0.32 17.33
N VAL A 545 0.95 -1.47 16.79
CA VAL A 545 1.82 -2.29 15.94
C VAL A 545 1.10 -2.70 14.67
N GLU A 546 1.86 -2.78 13.58
CA GLU A 546 1.40 -3.43 12.37
C GLU A 546 1.49 -4.95 12.51
N ASP A 547 0.41 -5.62 12.09
CA ASP A 547 0.34 -7.07 11.94
C ASP A 547 -0.38 -7.45 10.63
N THR A 548 -0.17 -8.67 10.15
CA THR A 548 -0.68 -9.16 8.87
C THR A 548 -1.26 -10.57 9.01
N GLY A 549 -2.52 -10.74 8.59
CA GLY A 549 -3.18 -12.03 8.61
C GLY A 549 -4.69 -11.91 8.38
N THR A 550 -5.35 -13.03 8.08
CA THR A 550 -6.83 -13.09 8.11
C THR A 550 -7.38 -12.82 9.51
N SER A 551 -6.54 -13.02 10.55
CA SER A 551 -6.82 -12.65 11.94
C SER A 551 -7.08 -11.17 12.15
N MET A 552 -6.57 -10.30 11.26
CA MET A 552 -6.86 -8.87 11.25
C MET A 552 -8.04 -8.54 10.33
N ALA A 553 -8.33 -9.36 9.31
CA ALA A 553 -9.48 -9.15 8.44
C ALA A 553 -10.83 -9.47 9.12
N ALA A 554 -10.92 -10.58 9.84
CA ALA A 554 -12.12 -10.97 10.60
C ALA A 554 -12.65 -9.88 11.55
N PRO A 555 -11.81 -9.22 12.39
CA PRO A 555 -12.29 -8.18 13.28
C PRO A 555 -12.80 -6.91 12.57
N HIS A 556 -12.36 -6.62 11.34
CA HIS A 556 -12.96 -5.53 10.55
C HIS A 556 -14.43 -5.82 10.28
N VAL A 557 -14.75 -7.05 9.90
CA VAL A 557 -16.12 -7.48 9.61
C VAL A 557 -16.92 -7.57 10.90
N SER A 558 -16.35 -8.11 11.98
CA SER A 558 -16.97 -8.14 13.31
C SER A 558 -17.40 -6.73 13.77
N GLY A 559 -16.51 -5.75 13.69
CA GLY A 559 -16.85 -4.40 14.08
C GLY A 559 -17.79 -3.70 13.08
N ALA A 560 -17.71 -4.00 11.77
CA ALA A 560 -18.70 -3.53 10.80
C ALA A 560 -20.11 -4.08 11.08
N VAL A 561 -20.22 -5.36 11.45
CA VAL A 561 -21.49 -5.97 11.87
C VAL A 561 -22.00 -5.32 13.16
N ALA A 562 -21.13 -5.11 14.15
CA ALA A 562 -21.52 -4.43 15.38
C ALA A 562 -22.02 -2.99 15.11
N ALA A 563 -21.38 -2.28 14.18
CA ALA A 563 -21.81 -0.97 13.73
C ALA A 563 -23.18 -1.03 13.03
N LEU A 564 -23.40 -2.00 12.12
CA LEU A 564 -24.69 -2.23 11.46
C LEU A 564 -25.80 -2.49 12.49
N LEU A 565 -25.60 -3.44 13.42
CA LEU A 565 -26.59 -3.83 14.42
C LEU A 565 -26.94 -2.69 15.38
N SER A 566 -26.01 -1.75 15.60
CA SER A 566 -26.31 -0.57 16.44
C SER A 566 -27.33 0.38 15.82
N VAL A 567 -27.40 0.42 14.49
CA VAL A 567 -28.38 1.21 13.71
C VAL A 567 -29.62 0.38 13.40
N ARG A 568 -29.41 -0.85 12.93
CA ARG A 568 -30.44 -1.79 12.48
C ARG A 568 -30.65 -2.91 13.50
N ARG A 569 -31.23 -2.54 14.64
CA ARG A 569 -31.44 -3.44 15.78
C ARG A 569 -32.42 -4.58 15.48
N GLU A 570 -33.26 -4.44 14.46
CA GLU A 570 -34.20 -5.48 14.03
C GLU A 570 -33.53 -6.80 13.62
N PHE A 571 -32.23 -6.78 13.28
CA PHE A 571 -31.48 -7.97 12.90
C PHE A 571 -30.72 -8.64 14.05
N ILE A 572 -30.81 -8.10 15.27
CA ILE A 572 -30.28 -8.79 16.45
C ILE A 572 -31.00 -10.15 16.58
N GLY A 573 -30.23 -11.23 16.73
CA GLY A 573 -30.78 -12.59 16.73
C GLY A 573 -30.98 -13.22 15.35
N GLN A 574 -30.69 -12.51 14.24
CA GLN A 574 -30.86 -13.00 12.87
C GLN A 574 -29.52 -13.10 12.10
N PRO A 575 -28.58 -13.95 12.55
CA PRO A 575 -27.21 -13.94 12.03
C PRO A 575 -27.11 -14.37 10.56
N GLU A 576 -27.99 -15.27 10.09
CA GLU A 576 -28.04 -15.65 8.68
C GLU A 576 -28.50 -14.49 7.78
N ARG A 577 -29.42 -13.65 8.28
CA ARG A 577 -29.85 -12.43 7.57
C ARG A 577 -28.74 -11.39 7.54
N VAL A 578 -28.03 -11.21 8.66
CA VAL A 578 -26.84 -10.35 8.73
C VAL A 578 -25.78 -10.82 7.73
N LYS A 579 -25.47 -12.13 7.70
CA LYS A 579 -24.55 -12.72 6.72
C LYS A 579 -24.98 -12.41 5.29
N THR A 580 -26.26 -12.61 4.98
CA THR A 580 -26.83 -12.32 3.64
C THR A 580 -26.63 -10.85 3.26
N ILE A 581 -26.94 -9.92 4.17
CA ILE A 581 -26.77 -8.48 3.94
C ILE A 581 -25.31 -8.15 3.58
N PHE A 582 -24.37 -8.64 4.37
CA PHE A 582 -22.94 -8.37 4.14
C PHE A 582 -22.39 -9.01 2.87
N VAL A 583 -22.87 -10.20 2.52
CA VAL A 583 -22.47 -10.90 1.28
C VAL A 583 -23.06 -10.21 0.05
N GLU A 584 -24.32 -9.81 0.07
CA GLU A 584 -24.98 -9.18 -1.09
C GLU A 584 -24.56 -7.73 -1.30
N SER A 585 -24.14 -7.03 -0.24
CA SER A 585 -23.68 -5.65 -0.30
C SER A 585 -22.17 -5.50 -0.54
N ALA A 586 -21.41 -6.60 -0.56
CA ALA A 586 -19.98 -6.58 -0.80
C ALA A 586 -19.62 -5.96 -2.16
N THR A 587 -18.49 -5.26 -2.19
CA THR A 587 -17.96 -4.65 -3.42
C THR A 587 -17.05 -5.63 -4.14
N ASP A 588 -17.46 -6.07 -5.32
CA ASP A 588 -16.69 -6.95 -6.19
C ASP A 588 -15.32 -6.33 -6.56
N LEU A 589 -14.24 -7.09 -6.39
CA LEU A 589 -12.87 -6.73 -6.77
C LEU A 589 -12.46 -7.30 -8.15
N GLY A 590 -13.36 -8.00 -8.85
CA GLY A 590 -13.08 -8.62 -10.15
C GLY A 590 -12.10 -9.80 -10.04
N ARG A 591 -12.27 -10.64 -9.01
CA ARG A 591 -11.46 -11.84 -8.74
C ARG A 591 -12.34 -13.10 -8.66
N GLY A 592 -11.73 -14.29 -8.73
CA GLY A 592 -12.47 -15.55 -8.57
C GLY A 592 -13.19 -15.62 -7.22
N ARG A 593 -14.37 -16.24 -7.19
CA ARG A 593 -15.19 -16.38 -5.96
C ARG A 593 -14.44 -17.11 -4.84
N GLU A 594 -13.59 -18.06 -5.22
CA GLU A 594 -12.71 -18.80 -4.34
C GLU A 594 -11.63 -17.94 -3.66
N PHE A 595 -11.31 -16.77 -4.22
CA PHE A 595 -10.37 -15.81 -3.62
C PHE A 595 -11.09 -14.77 -2.79
N GLN A 596 -12.10 -14.10 -3.37
CA GLN A 596 -12.71 -12.90 -2.77
C GLN A 596 -14.07 -13.14 -2.11
N GLY A 597 -14.65 -14.33 -2.24
CA GLY A 597 -16.05 -14.56 -1.87
C GLY A 597 -16.99 -13.71 -2.71
N ALA A 598 -17.81 -12.90 -2.04
CA ALA A 598 -18.64 -11.88 -2.68
C ALA A 598 -17.95 -10.54 -2.92
N GLY A 599 -16.71 -10.37 -2.44
CA GLY A 599 -15.93 -9.14 -2.59
C GLY A 599 -15.56 -8.51 -1.26
N LEU A 600 -15.10 -7.26 -1.33
CA LEU A 600 -14.69 -6.46 -0.19
C LEU A 600 -15.91 -5.99 0.62
N VAL A 601 -15.86 -6.15 1.94
CA VAL A 601 -16.89 -5.64 2.85
C VAL A 601 -17.10 -4.13 2.67
N ASP A 602 -18.38 -3.71 2.63
CA ASP A 602 -18.79 -2.33 2.43
C ASP A 602 -19.95 -1.99 3.39
N LEU A 603 -19.65 -1.31 4.49
CA LEU A 603 -20.64 -1.04 5.52
C LEU A 603 -21.72 -0.04 5.05
N MET A 604 -21.37 0.90 4.18
CA MET A 604 -22.33 1.87 3.64
C MET A 604 -23.39 1.18 2.80
N ARG A 605 -22.97 0.25 1.92
CA ARG A 605 -23.91 -0.54 1.11
C ARG A 605 -24.76 -1.46 1.98
N ALA A 606 -24.17 -2.08 3.01
CA ALA A 606 -24.90 -2.93 3.96
C ALA A 606 -26.01 -2.16 4.70
N LEU A 607 -25.73 -0.92 5.12
CA LEU A 607 -26.72 -0.05 5.78
C LEU A 607 -27.86 0.39 4.84
N GLN A 608 -27.57 0.57 3.56
CA GLN A 608 -28.52 1.05 2.54
C GLN A 608 -29.35 -0.07 1.90
N GLN A 609 -29.04 -1.34 2.18
CA GLN A 609 -29.72 -2.46 1.56
C GLN A 609 -31.19 -2.50 1.99
N LYS A 610 -32.09 -2.36 0.99
CA LYS A 610 -33.53 -2.53 1.17
C LYS A 610 -33.82 -4.01 1.44
N ILE A 611 -34.61 -4.27 2.48
CA ILE A 611 -34.98 -5.63 2.93
C ILE A 611 -35.76 -6.35 1.84
#